data_AF-A0A8S4EK80-F1
#
_entry.id   AF-A0A8S4EK80-F1
#
_cell.length_a   1.000
_cell.length_b   1.000
_cell.length_c   1.000
_cell.angle_alpha   90.00
_cell.angle_beta   90.00
_cell.angle_gamma   90.00
#
_symmetry.space_group_name_H-M   'P 1'
#
loop_
_entity.id
_entity.type
_entity.pdbx_description
1 polymer ?
#
loop_
_entity_poly.entity_id
_entity_poly.type
_entity_poly.pdbx_seq_one_letter_code
_entity_poly.pdbx_strand_id
1 'polypeptide(L)'
;MRPAGLHSICKVKPEILETHRDISCLYKDIIYITDKKAEFGEIYTIKGSDEYQLVQSDHVHVKCTGIVRKDNKRKEWIGFVAGFRPVHIPPPRRPSPPSARARPLNVLFVGFDSTSKNGFIRSMLETFRSLQKDFGAVVMDG
;
A
#
# COMPACT_ATOMS: atom_id res chain seq x y z
N MET A 1 28.12 5.64 -4.64
CA MET A 1 26.84 5.14 -5.20
C MET A 1 25.86 4.95 -4.06
N ARG A 2 24.85 5.81 -3.92
CA ARG A 2 23.77 5.61 -2.93
C ARG A 2 22.88 4.47 -3.43
N PRO A 3 22.53 3.47 -2.61
CA PRO A 3 21.53 2.49 -3.01
C PRO A 3 20.20 3.24 -3.16
N ALA A 4 19.64 3.24 -4.37
CA ALA A 4 18.28 3.71 -4.59
C ALA A 4 17.36 2.74 -3.84
N GLY A 5 16.87 3.15 -2.66
CA GLY A 5 15.89 2.37 -1.92
C GLY A 5 14.61 2.28 -2.73
N LEU A 6 14.10 1.07 -2.93
CA LEU A 6 12.82 0.81 -3.58
C LEU A 6 11.71 1.31 -2.63
N HIS A 7 11.20 2.51 -2.86
CA HIS A 7 10.10 3.09 -2.09
C HIS A 7 8.89 3.33 -2.99
N SER A 8 7.71 3.14 -2.43
CA SER A 8 6.45 3.33 -3.15
C SER A 8 6.04 4.80 -3.12
N ILE A 9 5.55 5.26 -4.27
CA ILE A 9 4.98 6.59 -4.47
C ILE A 9 3.53 6.42 -4.89
N CYS A 10 2.62 7.13 -4.23
CA CYS A 10 1.21 7.15 -4.55
C CYS A 10 0.87 8.39 -5.38
N LYS A 11 0.15 8.20 -6.48
CA LYS A 11 -0.33 9.28 -7.34
C LYS A 11 -1.68 8.95 -7.95
N VAL A 12 -2.42 9.99 -8.32
CA VAL A 12 -3.66 9.83 -9.08
C VAL A 12 -3.32 9.29 -10.47
N LYS A 13 -4.09 8.32 -10.94
CA LYS A 13 -3.86 7.75 -12.27
C LYS A 13 -4.09 8.81 -13.38
N PRO A 14 -3.28 8.80 -14.46
CA PRO A 14 -3.43 9.73 -15.58
C PRO A 14 -4.85 9.78 -16.14
N GLU A 15 -5.50 8.63 -16.28
CA GLU A 15 -6.86 8.54 -16.85
C GLU A 15 -7.91 9.34 -16.05
N ILE A 16 -7.70 9.49 -14.74
CA ILE A 16 -8.59 10.29 -13.88
C ILE A 16 -8.28 11.79 -14.01
N LEU A 17 -7.00 12.15 -14.17
CA LEU A 17 -6.55 13.53 -14.36
C LEU A 17 -7.07 14.14 -15.67
N GLU A 18 -7.22 13.32 -16.71
CA GLU A 18 -7.77 13.74 -18.01
C GLU A 18 -9.28 14.02 -17.95
N THR A 19 -10.00 13.22 -17.17
CA THR A 19 -11.47 13.24 -17.13
C THR A 19 -12.06 14.15 -16.05
N HIS A 20 -11.26 14.48 -15.03
CA HIS A 20 -11.70 15.28 -13.88
C HIS A 20 -10.86 16.55 -13.72
N ARG A 21 -11.37 17.50 -12.93
CA ARG A 21 -10.64 18.68 -12.46
C ARG A 21 -10.82 18.83 -10.95
N ASP A 22 -10.07 19.75 -10.35
CA ASP A 22 -10.12 20.06 -8.91
C ASP A 22 -9.96 18.81 -8.03
N ILE A 23 -9.05 17.91 -8.44
CA ILE A 23 -8.79 16.67 -7.71
C ILE A 23 -8.01 16.99 -6.44
N SER A 24 -8.52 16.49 -5.32
CA SER A 24 -7.87 16.58 -4.01
C SER A 24 -7.99 15.24 -3.30
N CYS A 25 -6.86 14.69 -2.88
CA CYS A 25 -6.74 13.42 -2.18
C CYS A 25 -6.20 13.64 -0.77
N LEU A 26 -6.88 13.02 0.20
CA LEU A 26 -6.48 12.96 1.60
C LEU A 26 -5.88 11.59 1.87
N TYR A 27 -4.62 11.57 2.26
CA TYR A 27 -3.88 10.37 2.66
C TYR A 27 -3.76 10.35 4.18
N LYS A 28 -4.05 9.20 4.77
CA LYS A 28 -3.91 8.95 6.21
C LYS A 28 -3.23 7.62 6.43
N ASP A 29 -2.01 7.64 6.95
CA ASP A 29 -1.29 6.41 7.26
C ASP A 29 -2.04 5.59 8.32
N ILE A 30 -2.12 4.29 8.14
CA ILE A 30 -2.79 3.36 9.07
C ILE A 30 -1.72 2.81 9.99
N ILE A 31 -1.66 3.31 11.22
CA ILE A 31 -0.66 2.96 12.21
C ILE A 31 -1.20 1.81 13.05
N TYR A 32 -0.69 0.61 12.82
CA TYR A 32 -1.04 -0.57 13.59
C TYR A 32 -0.35 -0.53 14.96
N ILE A 33 -1.13 -0.56 16.03
CA ILE A 33 -0.64 -0.62 17.41
C ILE A 33 -0.63 -2.07 17.89
N THR A 34 -1.67 -2.82 17.55
CA THR A 34 -1.78 -4.27 17.74
C THR A 34 -2.54 -4.88 16.56
N ASP A 35 -2.60 -6.21 16.49
CA ASP A 35 -3.36 -6.93 15.45
C ASP A 35 -4.86 -6.56 15.42
N LYS A 36 -5.38 -6.04 16.53
CA LYS A 36 -6.80 -5.67 16.69
C LYS A 36 -7.02 -4.16 16.76
N LYS A 37 -5.96 -3.35 16.82
CA LYS A 37 -6.06 -1.91 17.02
C LYS A 37 -5.14 -1.17 16.07
N ALA A 38 -5.73 -0.25 15.30
CA ALA A 38 -5.02 0.69 14.47
C ALA A 38 -5.56 2.11 14.68
N GLU A 39 -4.72 3.11 14.43
CA GLU A 39 -5.04 4.53 14.46
C GLU A 39 -4.65 5.19 13.14
N PHE A 40 -5.25 6.33 12.81
CA PHE A 40 -4.85 7.10 11.64
C PHE A 40 -3.79 8.13 12.02
N GLY A 41 -2.72 8.18 11.24
CA GLY A 41 -1.67 9.19 11.34
C GLY A 41 -2.12 10.57 10.84
N GLU A 42 -1.14 11.42 10.59
CA GLU A 42 -1.36 12.77 10.06
C GLU A 42 -2.05 12.73 8.68
N ILE A 43 -2.85 13.77 8.40
CA ILE A 43 -3.61 13.87 7.16
C ILE A 43 -2.81 14.69 6.16
N TYR A 44 -2.41 14.06 5.06
CA TYR A 44 -1.72 14.74 3.95
C TYR A 44 -2.71 15.03 2.83
N THR A 45 -2.78 16.28 2.39
CA THR A 45 -3.66 16.70 1.28
C THR A 45 -2.83 16.94 0.03
N ILE A 46 -3.09 16.14 -1.01
CA ILE A 46 -2.35 16.15 -2.28
C ILE A 46 -3.31 16.52 -3.39
N LYS A 47 -2.90 17.43 -4.28
CA LYS A 47 -3.77 17.98 -5.33
C LYS A 47 -3.31 17.52 -6.70
N GLY A 48 -4.28 17.27 -7.59
CA GLY A 48 -3.99 16.95 -8.99
C GLY A 48 -3.03 15.78 -9.17
N SER A 49 -1.92 16.03 -9.86
CA SER A 49 -0.90 15.05 -10.22
C SER A 49 0.24 14.91 -9.21
N ASP A 50 0.17 15.62 -8.07
CA ASP A 50 1.20 15.58 -7.06
C ASP A 50 1.33 14.18 -6.44
N GLU A 51 2.50 13.93 -5.88
CA GLU A 51 2.89 12.61 -5.38
C GLU A 51 2.87 12.59 -3.85
N TYR A 52 2.31 11.51 -3.30
CA TYR A 52 2.41 11.18 -1.88
C TYR A 52 3.43 10.07 -1.67
N GLN A 53 4.30 10.24 -0.69
CA GLN A 53 5.22 9.20 -0.26
C GLN A 53 4.79 8.70 1.12
N LEU A 54 4.79 7.37 1.28
CA LEU A 54 4.49 6.73 2.56
C LEU A 54 5.53 7.14 3.62
N VAL A 55 5.09 7.52 4.81
CA VAL A 55 5.98 8.06 5.87
C VAL A 55 5.97 7.16 7.10
N GLN A 56 4.81 7.02 7.74
CA GLN A 56 4.66 6.38 9.04
C GLN A 56 4.25 4.91 8.93
N SER A 57 3.54 4.54 7.86
CA SER A 57 3.04 3.19 7.64
C SER A 57 3.20 2.75 6.18
N ASP A 58 3.27 1.44 5.99
CA ASP A 58 3.21 0.78 4.68
C ASP A 58 1.78 0.68 4.14
N HIS A 59 0.79 1.06 4.95
CA HIS A 59 -0.64 1.05 4.61
C HIS A 59 -1.23 2.43 4.81
N VAL A 60 -2.01 2.90 3.83
CA VAL A 60 -2.62 4.23 3.85
C VAL A 60 -4.08 4.16 3.43
N HIS A 61 -4.94 4.87 4.16
CA HIS A 61 -6.31 5.13 3.77
C HIS A 61 -6.36 6.40 2.91
N VAL A 62 -6.97 6.31 1.74
CA VAL A 62 -7.00 7.38 0.74
C VAL A 62 -8.44 7.78 0.48
N LYS A 63 -8.70 9.08 0.55
CA LYS A 63 -9.99 9.67 0.18
C LYS A 63 -9.77 10.78 -0.84
N CYS A 64 -10.17 10.54 -2.09
CA CYS A 64 -10.08 11.51 -3.17
C CYS A 64 -11.44 12.10 -3.51
N THR A 65 -11.45 13.37 -3.91
CA THR A 65 -12.61 14.03 -4.51
C THR A 65 -12.19 14.73 -5.79
N GLY A 66 -13.12 14.88 -6.73
CA GLY A 66 -12.87 15.58 -7.99
C GLY A 66 -14.18 15.91 -8.71
N ILE A 67 -14.10 16.80 -9.69
CA ILE A 67 -15.25 17.23 -10.49
C ILE A 67 -15.11 16.67 -11.90
N VAL A 68 -16.09 15.90 -12.36
CA VAL A 68 -16.13 15.35 -13.72
C VAL A 68 -16.24 16.51 -14.71
N ARG A 69 -15.34 16.58 -15.70
CA ARG A 69 -15.33 17.69 -16.67
C ARG A 69 -16.59 17.74 -17.54
N LYS A 70 -17.16 16.59 -17.88
CA LYS A 70 -18.30 16.44 -18.80
C LYS A 70 -19.61 17.02 -18.24
N ASP A 71 -19.92 16.77 -16.97
CA ASP A 71 -21.22 17.10 -16.37
C ASP A 71 -21.13 17.91 -15.08
N ASN A 72 -19.92 18.37 -14.71
CA ASN A 72 -19.63 19.15 -13.51
C ASN A 72 -20.07 18.47 -12.20
N LYS A 73 -20.27 17.15 -12.19
CA LYS A 73 -20.66 16.43 -10.98
C LYS A 73 -19.44 16.13 -10.12
N ARG A 74 -19.60 16.34 -8.81
CA ARG A 74 -18.62 15.92 -7.82
C ARG A 74 -18.64 14.40 -7.67
N LYS A 75 -17.46 13.80 -7.68
CA LYS A 75 -17.22 12.38 -7.40
C LYS A 75 -16.26 12.25 -6.23
N GLU A 76 -16.40 11.13 -5.54
CA GLU A 76 -15.61 10.76 -4.37
C GLU A 76 -15.16 9.30 -4.54
N TRP A 77 -13.91 9.04 -4.18
CA TRP A 77 -13.30 7.71 -4.18
C TRP A 77 -12.63 7.48 -2.83
N ILE A 78 -12.87 6.31 -2.26
CA ILE A 78 -12.29 5.89 -1.00
C ILE A 78 -11.61 4.54 -1.24
N GLY A 79 -10.40 4.38 -0.74
CA GLY A 79 -9.64 3.16 -0.90
C GLY A 79 -8.53 3.01 0.12
N PHE A 80 -7.94 1.82 0.11
CA PHE A 80 -6.77 1.48 0.91
C PHE A 80 -5.63 1.16 -0.06
N VAL A 81 -4.44 1.67 0.22
CA VAL A 81 -3.25 1.43 -0.59
C VAL A 81 -2.16 0.87 0.32
N ALA A 82 -1.40 -0.09 -0.20
CA ALA A 82 -0.23 -0.65 0.45
C ALA A 82 1.01 -0.41 -0.42
N GLY A 83 2.16 -0.20 0.21
CA GLY A 83 3.44 0.00 -0.45
C GLY A 83 4.60 -0.02 0.54
N PHE A 84 5.81 0.23 0.06
CA PHE A 84 7.00 0.27 0.92
C PHE A 84 7.37 1.71 1.24
N ARG A 85 7.31 2.07 2.51
CA ARG A 85 7.85 3.36 2.97
C ARG A 85 9.37 3.35 2.96
N PRO A 86 10.03 4.51 2.81
CA PRO A 86 11.46 4.60 2.99
C PRO A 86 11.83 4.26 4.43
N VAL A 87 12.63 3.22 4.61
CA VAL A 87 13.21 2.91 5.91
C VAL A 87 14.67 3.31 5.87
N HIS A 88 15.09 4.13 6.83
CA HIS A 88 16.51 4.40 7.02
C HIS A 88 17.16 3.12 7.55
N ILE A 89 17.88 2.41 6.68
CA ILE A 89 18.71 1.28 7.09
C ILE A 89 20.00 1.89 7.65
N PRO A 90 20.25 1.85 8.97
CA PRO A 90 21.52 2.30 9.50
C PRO A 90 22.64 1.49 8.82
N PRO A 91 23.81 2.12 8.54
CA PRO A 91 24.91 1.40 7.94
C PRO A 91 25.21 0.14 8.77
N PRO A 92 25.53 -0.99 8.11
CA PRO A 92 25.72 -2.26 8.81
C PRO A 92 26.72 -2.04 9.95
N ARG A 93 26.30 -2.33 11.18
CA ARG A 93 27.12 -2.17 12.39
C ARG A 93 28.38 -3.05 12.39
N ARG A 94 28.56 -3.93 11.40
CA ARG A 94 29.67 -4.88 11.34
C ARG A 94 30.73 -4.40 10.37
N PRO A 95 32.02 -4.53 10.73
CA PRO A 95 33.09 -4.36 9.77
C PRO A 95 32.88 -5.32 8.58
N SER A 96 33.25 -4.86 7.39
CA SER A 96 33.26 -5.68 6.17
C SER A 96 33.92 -7.03 6.46
N PRO A 97 33.30 -8.15 6.05
CA PRO A 97 33.81 -9.47 6.41
C PRO A 97 35.25 -9.64 5.93
N PRO A 98 36.15 -10.21 6.76
CA PRO A 98 37.59 -10.26 6.49
C PRO A 98 37.95 -11.12 5.27
N SER A 99 37.02 -11.94 4.77
CA SER A 99 37.17 -12.67 3.50
C SER A 99 35.83 -12.89 2.82
N ALA A 100 35.85 -13.15 1.51
CA ALA A 100 34.65 -13.45 0.72
C ALA A 100 33.84 -14.67 1.24
N ARG A 101 34.47 -15.58 2.00
CA ARG A 101 33.83 -16.76 2.62
C ARG A 101 33.11 -16.46 3.94
N ALA A 102 33.37 -15.30 4.56
CA ALA A 102 32.77 -14.91 5.84
C ALA A 102 31.54 -14.00 5.67
N ARG A 103 30.93 -13.96 4.47
CA ARG A 103 29.74 -13.15 4.23
C ARG A 103 28.55 -13.73 5.00
N PRO A 104 27.91 -12.97 5.91
CA PRO A 104 26.72 -13.45 6.61
C PRO A 104 25.58 -13.68 5.62
N LEU A 105 24.86 -14.79 5.77
CA LEU A 105 23.67 -15.10 4.99
C LEU A 105 22.51 -14.23 5.50
N ASN A 106 21.81 -13.55 4.60
CA ASN A 106 20.52 -12.94 4.92
C ASN A 106 19.43 -13.99 4.64
N VAL A 107 18.84 -14.55 5.70
CA VAL A 107 17.71 -15.47 5.58
C VAL A 107 16.42 -14.68 5.80
N LEU A 108 15.51 -14.75 4.83
CA LEU A 108 14.14 -14.24 4.97
C LEU A 108 13.21 -15.41 5.24
N PHE A 109 12.60 -15.44 6.42
CA PHE A 109 11.47 -16.31 6.69
C PHE A 109 10.18 -15.56 6.39
N VAL A 110 9.39 -16.07 5.44
CA VAL A 110 8.06 -15.54 5.12
C VAL A 110 7.03 -16.55 5.63
N GLY A 111 6.23 -16.14 6.61
CA GLY A 111 5.10 -16.90 7.11
C GLY A 111 3.81 -16.24 6.67
N PHE A 112 2.89 -17.03 6.10
CA PHE A 112 1.53 -16.57 5.81
C PHE A 112 0.60 -17.16 6.86
N ASP A 113 -0.15 -16.30 7.55
CA ASP A 113 -1.28 -16.76 8.35
C ASP A 113 -2.46 -17.01 7.41
N SER A 114 -2.96 -18.24 7.39
CA SER A 114 -4.07 -18.62 6.52
C SER A 114 -5.40 -18.33 7.21
N THR A 115 -6.33 -17.72 6.51
CA THR A 115 -7.73 -17.67 6.97
C THR A 115 -8.48 -18.91 6.50
N SER A 116 -9.42 -19.41 7.30
CA SER A 116 -10.24 -20.55 6.89
C SER A 116 -11.05 -20.20 5.64
N LYS A 117 -11.00 -21.06 4.60
CA LYS A 117 -11.77 -20.89 3.36
C LYS A 117 -13.24 -20.57 3.64
N ASN A 118 -13.87 -21.40 4.49
CA ASN A 118 -15.28 -21.23 4.84
C ASN A 118 -15.55 -19.96 5.63
N GLY A 119 -14.64 -19.56 6.53
CA GLY A 119 -14.76 -18.29 7.25
C GLY A 119 -14.71 -17.10 6.29
N PHE A 120 -13.75 -17.11 5.36
CA PHE A 120 -13.60 -16.07 4.36
C PHE A 120 -14.80 -15.96 3.41
N ILE A 121 -15.31 -17.09 2.90
CA ILE A 121 -16.51 -17.13 2.06
C ILE A 121 -17.72 -16.56 2.80
N ARG A 122 -17.91 -16.90 4.08
CA ARG A 122 -19.05 -16.39 4.87
C ARG A 122 -18.95 -14.89 5.11
N SER A 123 -17.76 -14.37 5.40
CA SER A 123 -17.56 -12.96 5.74
C SER A 123 -17.44 -12.05 4.51
N MET A 124 -16.94 -12.56 3.39
CA MET A 124 -16.55 -11.76 2.22
C MET A 124 -16.79 -12.49 0.88
N LEU A 125 -18.02 -12.95 0.64
CA LEU A 125 -18.39 -13.73 -0.55
C LEU A 125 -18.08 -13.02 -1.89
N GLU A 126 -18.42 -11.73 -2.01
CA GLU A 126 -18.20 -10.98 -3.25
C GLU A 126 -16.71 -10.78 -3.53
N THR A 127 -15.92 -10.51 -2.50
CA THR A 127 -14.45 -10.44 -2.61
C THR A 127 -13.88 -11.79 -3.04
N PHE A 128 -14.33 -12.89 -2.43
CA PHE A 128 -13.91 -14.24 -2.82
C PHE A 128 -14.19 -14.54 -4.29
N ARG A 129 -15.37 -14.15 -4.80
CA ARG A 129 -15.74 -14.30 -6.21
C ARG A 129 -14.85 -13.47 -7.13
N SER A 130 -14.61 -12.21 -6.80
CA SER A 130 -13.75 -11.33 -7.58
C SER A 130 -12.30 -11.85 -7.61
N LEU A 131 -11.78 -12.31 -6.48
CA LEU A 131 -10.45 -12.93 -6.40
C LEU A 131 -10.31 -14.12 -7.36
N GLN A 132 -11.31 -15.00 -7.41
CA GLN A 132 -11.28 -16.14 -8.33
C GLN A 132 -11.44 -15.72 -9.81
N LYS A 133 -12.43 -14.87 -10.10
CA LYS A 133 -12.83 -14.57 -11.49
C LYS A 133 -11.97 -13.51 -12.14
N ASP A 134 -11.69 -12.43 -11.42
CA ASP A 134 -11.07 -11.23 -11.98
C ASP A 134 -9.56 -11.25 -11.79
N PHE A 135 -9.09 -11.87 -10.70
CA PHE A 135 -7.66 -11.91 -10.34
C PHE A 135 -7.03 -13.30 -10.52
N GLY A 136 -7.80 -14.32 -10.88
CA GLY A 136 -7.30 -15.68 -11.09
C GLY A 136 -6.65 -16.29 -9.85
N ALA A 137 -7.12 -15.93 -8.66
CA ALA A 137 -6.54 -16.38 -7.41
C ALA A 137 -6.68 -17.89 -7.23
N VAL A 138 -5.59 -18.55 -6.83
CA VAL A 138 -5.58 -19.97 -6.48
C VAL A 138 -6.12 -20.12 -5.06
N VAL A 139 -7.26 -20.80 -4.92
CA VAL A 139 -7.85 -21.13 -3.63
C VAL A 139 -7.45 -22.55 -3.27
N MET A 140 -6.73 -22.71 -2.17
CA MET A 140 -6.40 -24.03 -1.64
C MET A 140 -7.61 -24.60 -0.91
N ASP A 141 -7.97 -25.85 -1.21
CA ASP A 141 -9.17 -26.47 -0.67
C ASP A 141 -8.99 -27.06 0.74
N GLY A 142 -7.75 -27.14 1.23
CA GLY A 142 -7.42 -27.73 2.53
C GLY A 142 -7.47 -29.25 2.47
#